data_AF-D9PMZ5-F1
#
_entry.id   AF-D9PMZ5-F1
#
_cell.length_a   1.000
_cell.length_b   1.000
_cell.length_c   1.000
_cell.angle_alpha   90.00
_cell.angle_beta   90.00
_cell.angle_gamma   90.00
#
_symmetry.space_group_name_H-M   'P 1'
#
loop_
_entity.id
_entity.type
_entity.pdbx_description
1 polymer ?
#
loop_
_entity_poly.entity_id
_entity_poly.type
_entity_poly.pdbx_seq_one_letter_code
_entity_poly.pdbx_strand_id
1 'polypeptide(L)'
;MSVLFSRRWLYIGLALAIIGSVLLMIAKVSFHETTEQVTATVDRGTVRQLVSVSGVAEALQSAKLAFPTSGTVSKVLVKKGDVVAAGDSLVVLDLSTLLADRKDAAAALAKAVADRDALVSGPTATSRDVTSETVIAKELALTTTKETEARKISNAYRTLLSDDLAARSEDPSEDATPPTVSGTYHCDQEGSYTITVYSSAADSGYSYTLSGLESGTYTASTDQPTPLGTCGLYLLFDAGSEYRRSSWTIDVPNTAATSYTSNKNAYELAKDNATAAIKTAEQALALARADATNQNAPARSEDIRKVDAAIAQARARLERIDASLSDLSLTAPFDGTITELDILPGETVTTAPIVTLLTDSAFEVVARIPEIDIGKIAVGQKTELLLMLKMMRY
;
A
#
# COMPACT_ATOMS: atom_id res chain seq x y z
N MET A 1 85.34 -145.01 -38.45
CA MET A 1 84.29 -145.64 -39.28
C MET A 1 83.04 -144.75 -39.17
N SER A 2 82.83 -143.78 -40.06
CA SER A 2 81.94 -143.85 -41.26
C SER A 2 80.48 -144.16 -40.90
N VAL A 3 79.39 -143.51 -41.34
CA VAL A 3 79.02 -142.59 -42.45
C VAL A 3 77.50 -142.31 -42.23
N LEU A 4 77.04 -141.05 -42.14
CA LEU A 4 76.05 -140.31 -43.00
C LEU A 4 74.55 -140.73 -43.11
N PHE A 5 73.70 -139.70 -43.34
CA PHE A 5 72.29 -139.57 -43.82
C PHE A 5 71.15 -139.35 -42.77
N SER A 6 70.21 -138.37 -42.87
CA SER A 6 70.01 -137.21 -43.77
C SER A 6 68.99 -136.17 -43.26
N ARG A 7 69.21 -134.90 -43.64
CA ARG A 7 68.56 -133.63 -43.22
C ARG A 7 67.19 -133.30 -43.89
N ARG A 8 66.46 -134.24 -44.50
CA ARG A 8 65.30 -133.91 -45.38
C ARG A 8 63.97 -133.62 -44.65
N TRP A 9 63.79 -134.06 -43.40
CA TRP A 9 62.50 -133.90 -42.67
C TRP A 9 62.33 -132.56 -41.96
N LEU A 10 63.41 -131.78 -41.79
CA LEU A 10 63.38 -130.49 -41.09
C LEU A 10 62.81 -129.35 -41.95
N TYR A 11 62.94 -129.43 -43.29
CA TYR A 11 62.43 -128.41 -44.20
C TYR A 11 60.92 -128.53 -44.49
N ILE A 12 60.34 -129.73 -44.34
CA ILE A 12 58.90 -129.97 -44.56
C ILE A 12 58.07 -129.41 -43.39
N GLY A 13 58.59 -129.50 -42.15
CA GLY A 13 57.95 -128.90 -40.97
C GLY A 13 57.95 -127.36 -40.99
N LEU A 14 59.00 -126.74 -41.53
CA LEU A 14 59.11 -125.28 -41.61
C LEU A 14 58.15 -124.69 -42.65
N ALA A 15 57.94 -125.37 -43.78
CA ALA A 15 57.02 -124.92 -44.83
C ALA A 15 55.54 -124.96 -44.37
N LEU A 16 55.14 -125.97 -43.59
CA LEU A 16 53.79 -126.07 -43.03
C LEU A 16 53.48 -124.99 -41.98
N ALA A 17 54.48 -124.58 -41.19
CA ALA A 17 54.32 -123.50 -40.21
C ALA A 17 54.13 -122.12 -40.88
N ILE A 18 54.79 -121.89 -42.02
CA ILE A 18 54.65 -120.63 -42.79
C ILE A 18 53.31 -120.58 -43.52
N ILE A 19 52.84 -121.71 -44.07
CA ILE A 19 51.51 -121.77 -44.70
C ILE A 19 50.40 -121.59 -43.65
N GLY A 20 50.57 -122.17 -42.45
CA GLY A 20 49.66 -121.98 -41.32
C GLY A 20 49.62 -120.54 -40.80
N SER A 21 50.75 -119.83 -40.78
CA SER A 21 50.79 -118.42 -40.34
C SER A 21 50.18 -117.46 -41.37
N VAL A 22 50.36 -117.72 -42.67
CA VAL A 22 49.78 -116.92 -43.75
C VAL A 22 48.25 -117.09 -43.82
N LEU A 23 47.73 -118.30 -43.58
CA LEU A 23 46.28 -118.56 -43.51
C LEU A 23 45.63 -117.89 -42.29
N LEU A 24 46.32 -117.82 -41.16
CA LEU A 24 45.84 -117.11 -39.95
C LEU A 24 45.88 -115.57 -40.13
N MET A 25 46.79 -115.06 -40.95
CA MET A 25 46.89 -113.63 -41.23
C MET A 25 45.78 -113.14 -42.18
N ILE A 26 45.34 -113.98 -43.13
CA ILE A 26 44.24 -113.65 -44.05
C ILE A 26 42.87 -113.72 -43.34
N ALA A 27 42.69 -114.62 -42.37
CA ALA A 27 41.45 -114.73 -41.59
C ALA A 27 41.20 -113.55 -40.63
N LYS A 28 42.23 -112.77 -40.27
CA LYS A 28 42.08 -111.58 -39.40
C LYS A 28 41.79 -110.27 -40.15
N VAL A 29 41.77 -110.26 -41.48
CA VAL A 29 41.63 -109.03 -42.28
C VAL A 29 40.16 -108.73 -42.69
N SER A 30 39.18 -109.58 -42.36
CA SER A 30 37.79 -109.45 -42.86
C SER A 30 36.70 -109.10 -41.85
N PHE A 31 37.00 -108.63 -40.64
CA PHE A 31 35.97 -108.03 -39.77
C PHE A 31 36.11 -106.51 -39.76
N HIS A 32 35.31 -105.85 -40.60
CA HIS A 32 35.08 -104.41 -40.48
C HIS A 32 34.32 -104.15 -39.17
N GLU A 33 34.95 -103.43 -38.25
CA GLU A 33 34.24 -102.81 -37.13
C GLU A 33 33.22 -101.81 -37.70
N THR A 34 31.94 -102.11 -37.48
CA THR A 34 30.85 -101.18 -37.75
C THR A 34 30.89 -100.14 -36.64
N THR A 35 31.23 -98.90 -36.97
CA THR A 35 31.35 -97.82 -36.00
C THR A 35 29.98 -97.57 -35.37
N GLU A 36 29.79 -97.96 -34.10
CA GLU A 36 28.62 -97.54 -33.32
C GLU A 36 28.67 -96.01 -33.18
N GLN A 37 27.82 -95.32 -33.94
CA GLN A 37 27.59 -93.90 -33.71
C GLN A 37 26.77 -93.75 -32.44
N VAL A 38 27.38 -93.18 -31.39
CA VAL A 38 26.67 -92.70 -30.21
C VAL A 38 25.77 -91.55 -30.67
N THR A 39 24.51 -91.86 -30.96
CA THR A 39 23.49 -90.86 -31.28
C THR A 39 22.76 -90.49 -29.99
N ALA A 40 22.72 -89.20 -29.69
CA ALA A 40 21.89 -88.67 -28.62
C ALA A 40 20.56 -88.20 -29.22
N THR A 41 19.44 -88.54 -28.57
CA THR A 41 18.12 -88.06 -28.98
C THR A 41 18.09 -86.54 -28.76
N VAL A 42 17.89 -85.79 -29.84
CA VAL A 42 17.89 -84.33 -29.79
C VAL A 42 16.52 -83.86 -29.28
N ASP A 43 16.47 -83.43 -28.03
CA ASP A 43 15.28 -82.76 -27.50
C ASP A 43 15.24 -81.30 -27.94
N ARG A 44 14.07 -80.87 -28.44
CA ARG A 44 13.81 -79.46 -28.71
C ARG A 44 13.52 -78.75 -27.39
N GLY A 45 14.56 -78.15 -26.83
CA GLY A 45 14.48 -77.26 -25.67
C GLY A 45 14.81 -75.82 -26.02
N THR A 46 14.44 -74.90 -25.13
CA THR A 46 14.87 -73.50 -25.24
C THR A 46 16.34 -73.38 -24.83
N VAL A 47 17.23 -73.07 -25.76
CA VAL A 47 18.64 -72.76 -25.46
C VAL A 47 18.75 -71.29 -25.06
N ARG A 48 19.31 -71.01 -23.87
CA ARG A 48 19.55 -69.64 -23.39
C ARG A 48 21.04 -69.35 -23.43
N GLN A 49 21.43 -68.29 -24.14
CA GLN A 49 22.80 -67.76 -24.10
C GLN A 49 22.89 -66.72 -22.99
N LEU A 50 23.73 -66.98 -21.98
CA LEU A 50 23.93 -66.10 -20.84
C LEU A 50 25.18 -65.26 -21.07
N VAL A 51 25.07 -63.94 -20.91
CA VAL A 51 26.20 -63.02 -20.82
C VAL A 51 26.40 -62.71 -19.34
N SER A 52 27.50 -63.17 -18.76
CA SER A 52 27.83 -62.91 -17.35
C SER A 52 28.76 -61.71 -17.25
N VAL A 53 28.33 -60.70 -16.52
CA VAL A 53 29.10 -59.47 -16.27
C VAL A 53 29.15 -59.21 -14.77
N SER A 54 30.33 -58.80 -14.28
CA SER A 54 30.49 -58.32 -12.92
C SER A 54 30.13 -56.84 -12.87
N GLY A 55 29.23 -56.47 -11.97
CA GLY A 55 28.88 -55.08 -11.67
C GLY A 55 29.04 -54.75 -10.19
N VAL A 56 28.96 -53.46 -9.88
CA VAL A 56 28.95 -52.96 -8.50
C VAL A 56 27.56 -52.41 -8.21
N ALA A 57 27.04 -52.65 -7.00
CA ALA A 57 25.80 -52.04 -6.54
C ALA A 57 26.08 -50.62 -6.05
N GLU A 58 25.37 -49.64 -6.59
CA GLU A 58 25.45 -48.23 -6.21
C GLU A 58 24.07 -47.74 -5.76
N ALA A 59 24.03 -46.80 -4.81
CA ALA A 59 22.77 -46.23 -4.37
C ALA A 59 22.17 -45.34 -5.47
N LEU A 60 20.86 -45.42 -5.67
CA LEU A 60 20.15 -44.67 -6.72
C LEU A 60 20.29 -43.15 -6.51
N GLN A 61 20.42 -42.71 -5.26
CA GLN A 61 20.61 -41.31 -4.90
C GLN A 61 21.69 -41.19 -3.82
N SER A 62 22.67 -40.33 -4.07
CA SER A 62 23.64 -39.88 -3.07
C SER A 62 23.75 -38.36 -3.13
N ALA A 63 23.82 -37.71 -1.96
CA ALA A 63 24.05 -36.28 -1.87
C ALA A 63 25.19 -36.00 -0.89
N LYS A 64 26.15 -35.19 -1.36
CA LYS A 64 27.19 -34.60 -0.52
C LYS A 64 26.76 -33.19 -0.15
N LEU A 65 26.37 -33.00 1.11
CA LEU A 65 25.76 -31.77 1.59
C LEU A 65 26.82 -30.87 2.21
N ALA A 66 26.80 -29.60 1.82
CA ALA A 66 27.70 -28.56 2.27
C ALA A 66 26.90 -27.29 2.58
N PHE A 67 27.43 -26.44 3.45
CA PHE A 67 26.88 -25.11 3.62
C PHE A 67 27.32 -24.19 2.46
N PRO A 68 26.43 -23.33 1.95
CA PRO A 68 26.79 -22.35 0.93
C PRO A 68 27.67 -21.21 1.48
N THR A 69 27.72 -21.05 2.80
CA THR A 69 28.53 -20.05 3.51
C THR A 69 29.39 -20.69 4.59
N SER A 70 30.49 -20.04 4.97
CA SER A 70 31.27 -20.42 6.15
C SER A 70 30.64 -19.90 7.44
N GLY A 71 30.89 -20.59 8.55
CA GLY A 71 30.38 -20.20 9.86
C GLY A 71 30.74 -21.22 10.93
N THR A 72 30.43 -20.89 12.20
CA THR A 72 30.66 -21.81 13.33
C THR A 72 29.43 -22.64 13.58
N VAL A 73 29.62 -23.93 13.82
CA VAL A 73 28.54 -24.89 14.10
C VAL A 73 28.00 -24.65 15.49
N SER A 74 26.72 -24.32 15.57
CA SER A 74 26.02 -24.18 16.85
C SER A 74 25.55 -25.54 17.36
N LYS A 75 24.89 -26.32 16.50
CA LYS A 75 24.33 -27.63 16.85
C LYS A 75 24.47 -28.63 15.70
N VAL A 76 24.77 -29.86 16.07
CA VAL A 76 24.70 -31.04 15.19
C VAL A 76 23.53 -31.88 15.71
N LEU A 77 22.51 -32.09 14.88
CA LEU A 77 21.23 -32.70 15.28
C LEU A 77 21.15 -34.20 14.95
N VAL A 78 22.07 -34.68 14.12
CA VAL A 78 22.12 -36.07 13.63
C VAL A 78 23.48 -36.71 13.90
N LYS A 79 23.54 -38.03 13.81
CA LYS A 79 24.77 -38.83 13.91
C LYS A 79 24.92 -39.74 12.70
N LYS A 80 26.14 -40.21 12.47
CA LYS A 80 26.40 -41.24 11.47
C LYS A 80 25.58 -42.50 11.77
N GLY A 81 24.84 -42.96 10.76
CA GLY A 81 23.92 -44.10 10.83
C GLY A 81 22.47 -43.74 11.13
N ASP A 82 22.15 -42.47 11.41
CA ASP A 82 20.77 -42.03 11.62
C ASP A 82 20.00 -41.99 10.29
N VAL A 83 18.72 -42.40 10.33
CA VAL A 83 17.76 -42.26 9.23
C VAL A 83 17.09 -40.90 9.37
N VAL A 84 17.05 -40.14 8.28
CA VAL A 84 16.49 -38.78 8.21
C VAL A 84 15.46 -38.69 7.09
N ALA A 85 14.47 -37.84 7.29
CA ALA A 85 13.47 -37.50 6.28
C ALA A 85 13.86 -36.24 5.50
N ALA A 86 13.31 -36.09 4.30
CA ALA A 86 13.44 -34.89 3.48
C ALA A 86 12.98 -33.65 4.27
N GLY A 87 13.84 -32.64 4.36
CA GLY A 87 13.61 -31.41 5.11
C GLY A 87 14.17 -31.42 6.55
N ASP A 88 14.63 -32.55 7.08
CA ASP A 88 15.19 -32.61 8.42
C ASP A 88 16.45 -31.75 8.53
N SER A 89 16.52 -30.91 9.56
CA SER A 89 17.73 -30.13 9.90
C SER A 89 18.81 -31.05 10.46
N LEU A 90 19.96 -31.08 9.78
CA LEU A 90 21.09 -31.94 10.11
C LEU A 90 22.10 -31.19 10.98
N VAL A 91 22.48 -30.00 10.52
CA VAL A 91 23.49 -29.14 11.16
C VAL A 91 23.00 -27.70 11.10
N VAL A 92 23.20 -26.96 12.19
CA VAL A 92 22.79 -25.56 12.32
C VAL A 92 24.01 -24.72 12.73
N LEU A 93 24.29 -23.67 11.97
CA LEU A 93 25.35 -22.70 12.28
C LEU A 93 24.87 -21.66 13.30
N ASP A 94 25.79 -20.84 13.82
CA ASP A 94 25.41 -19.75 14.72
C ASP A 94 24.50 -18.73 14.01
N LEU A 95 23.29 -18.59 14.53
CA LEU A 95 22.25 -17.71 13.98
C LEU A 95 22.17 -16.35 14.70
N SER A 96 22.97 -16.15 15.75
CA SER A 96 22.74 -15.08 16.74
C SER A 96 22.70 -13.69 16.11
N THR A 97 23.65 -13.40 15.20
CA THR A 97 23.77 -12.12 14.49
C THR A 97 22.64 -11.93 13.47
N LEU A 98 22.37 -12.92 12.62
CA LEU A 98 21.31 -12.81 11.61
C LEU A 98 19.91 -12.76 12.22
N LEU A 99 19.67 -13.41 13.36
CA LEU A 99 18.40 -13.28 14.08
C LEU A 99 18.19 -11.88 14.65
N ALA A 100 19.27 -11.25 15.15
CA ALA A 100 19.22 -9.85 15.57
C ALA A 100 18.96 -8.94 14.37
N ASP A 101 19.68 -9.12 13.26
CA ASP A 101 19.47 -8.36 12.02
C ASP A 101 18.05 -8.53 11.45
N ARG A 102 17.50 -9.75 11.52
CA ARG A 102 16.12 -10.05 11.11
C ARG A 102 15.12 -9.28 11.95
N LYS A 103 15.31 -9.26 13.28
CA LYS A 103 14.46 -8.50 14.20
C LYS A 103 14.50 -7.00 13.88
N ASP A 104 15.68 -6.46 13.60
CA ASP A 104 15.85 -5.06 13.20
C ASP A 104 15.19 -4.75 11.85
N ALA A 105 15.33 -5.64 10.87
CA ALA A 105 14.68 -5.50 9.57
C ALA A 105 13.15 -5.59 9.66
N ALA A 106 12.62 -6.51 10.48
CA ALA A 106 11.19 -6.61 10.74
C ALA A 106 10.65 -5.36 11.45
N ALA A 107 11.40 -4.80 12.41
CA ALA A 107 11.05 -3.55 13.07
C ALA A 107 11.04 -2.36 12.10
N ALA A 108 12.01 -2.30 11.18
CA ALA A 108 12.05 -1.28 10.14
C ALA A 108 10.85 -1.38 9.17
N LEU A 109 10.45 -2.59 8.79
CA LEU A 109 9.24 -2.83 8.00
C LEU A 109 7.98 -2.40 8.75
N ALA A 110 7.84 -2.79 10.02
CA ALA A 110 6.70 -2.43 10.85
C ALA A 110 6.56 -0.90 10.99
N LYS A 111 7.69 -0.19 11.15
CA LYS A 111 7.71 1.28 11.14
C LYS A 111 7.23 1.85 9.81
N ALA A 112 7.74 1.36 8.68
CA ALA A 112 7.32 1.86 7.36
C ALA A 112 5.82 1.63 7.08
N VAL A 113 5.26 0.51 7.56
CA VAL A 113 3.81 0.25 7.49
C VAL A 113 3.03 1.22 8.38
N ALA A 114 3.48 1.45 9.61
CA ALA A 114 2.85 2.42 10.52
C ALA A 114 2.87 3.85 9.95
N ASP A 115 3.98 4.25 9.32
CA ASP A 115 4.10 5.55 8.65
C ASP A 115 3.09 5.67 7.49
N ARG A 116 2.85 4.59 6.74
CA ARG A 116 1.82 4.55 5.68
C ARG A 116 0.41 4.66 6.26
N ASP A 117 0.12 3.91 7.30
CA ASP A 117 -1.20 3.89 7.93
C ASP A 117 -1.54 5.25 8.53
N ALA A 118 -0.55 5.95 9.10
CA ALA A 118 -0.70 7.33 9.56
C ALA A 118 -1.05 8.30 8.42
N LEU A 119 -0.45 8.13 7.23
CA LEU A 119 -0.79 8.94 6.05
C LEU A 119 -2.19 8.62 5.51
N VAL A 120 -2.57 7.35 5.45
CA VAL A 120 -3.86 6.91 4.89
C VAL A 120 -5.04 7.24 5.81
N SER A 121 -4.85 7.13 7.13
CA SER A 121 -5.90 7.42 8.12
C SER A 121 -6.31 8.90 8.12
N GLY A 122 -5.49 9.78 7.53
CA GLY A 122 -5.74 11.21 7.45
C GLY A 122 -5.79 11.85 8.85
N PRO A 123 -6.35 13.07 8.96
CA PRO A 123 -6.47 13.74 10.24
C PRO A 123 -7.44 13.01 11.15
N THR A 124 -7.12 13.01 12.45
CA THR A 124 -7.99 12.50 13.52
C THR A 124 -9.33 13.24 13.51
N ALA A 125 -10.40 12.59 13.99
CA ALA A 125 -11.72 13.21 14.12
C ALA A 125 -11.64 14.56 14.86
N THR A 126 -10.88 14.61 15.96
CA THR A 126 -10.63 15.84 16.72
C THR A 126 -10.00 16.97 15.88
N SER A 127 -9.07 16.66 14.99
CA SER A 127 -8.49 17.68 14.10
C SER A 127 -9.52 18.22 13.11
N ARG A 128 -10.37 17.33 12.56
CA ARG A 128 -11.44 17.73 11.64
C ARG A 128 -12.45 18.63 12.35
N ASP A 129 -12.84 18.26 13.56
CA ASP A 129 -13.78 19.02 14.39
C ASP A 129 -13.26 20.43 14.66
N VAL A 130 -12.01 20.58 15.10
CA VAL A 130 -11.37 21.89 15.32
C VAL A 130 -11.38 22.74 14.03
N THR A 131 -11.04 22.15 12.88
CA THR A 131 -11.11 22.90 11.60
C THR A 131 -12.55 23.32 11.24
N SER A 132 -13.55 22.48 11.54
CA SER A 132 -14.95 22.84 11.30
C SER A 132 -15.44 23.94 12.23
N GLU A 133 -15.06 23.91 13.52
CA GLU A 133 -15.38 24.94 14.50
C GLU A 133 -14.76 26.29 14.14
N THR A 134 -13.52 26.29 13.66
CA THR A 134 -12.87 27.53 13.21
C THR A 134 -13.59 28.15 12.00
N VAL A 135 -14.06 27.35 11.04
CA VAL A 135 -14.87 27.84 9.92
C VAL A 135 -16.18 28.44 10.43
N ILE A 136 -16.90 27.73 11.30
CA ILE A 136 -18.16 28.20 11.89
C ILE A 136 -17.95 29.53 12.64
N ALA A 137 -16.87 29.64 13.42
CA ALA A 137 -16.54 30.86 14.14
C ALA A 137 -16.29 32.06 13.19
N LYS A 138 -15.66 31.83 12.04
CA LYS A 138 -15.46 32.88 11.02
C LYS A 138 -16.75 33.24 10.27
N GLU A 139 -17.63 32.28 10.03
CA GLU A 139 -18.96 32.54 9.46
C GLU A 139 -19.80 33.39 10.40
N LEU A 140 -19.82 33.05 11.69
CA LEU A 140 -20.51 33.85 12.70
C LEU A 140 -19.92 35.26 12.77
N ALA A 141 -18.59 35.39 12.80
CA ALA A 141 -17.92 36.69 12.81
C ALA A 141 -18.27 37.57 11.59
N LEU A 142 -18.40 36.96 10.41
CA LEU A 142 -18.85 37.66 9.20
C LEU A 142 -20.28 38.19 9.36
N THR A 143 -21.20 37.35 9.84
CA THR A 143 -22.59 37.73 10.08
C THR A 143 -22.68 38.88 11.09
N THR A 144 -22.02 38.75 12.24
CA THR A 144 -22.02 39.81 13.26
C THR A 144 -21.40 41.11 12.76
N THR A 145 -20.39 41.03 11.89
CA THR A 145 -19.79 42.21 11.25
C THR A 145 -20.79 42.90 10.34
N LYS A 146 -21.49 42.15 9.47
CA LYS A 146 -22.53 42.71 8.59
C LYS A 146 -23.62 43.43 9.36
N GLU A 147 -24.11 42.82 10.44
CA GLU A 147 -25.15 43.42 11.31
C GLU A 147 -24.66 44.67 12.02
N THR A 148 -23.45 44.63 12.59
CA THR A 148 -22.84 45.76 13.30
C THR A 148 -22.62 46.94 12.37
N GLU A 149 -22.07 46.70 11.18
CA GLU A 149 -21.82 47.74 10.19
C GLU A 149 -23.12 48.30 9.60
N ALA A 150 -24.13 47.47 9.34
CA ALA A 150 -25.46 47.92 8.90
C ALA A 150 -26.10 48.89 9.91
N ARG A 151 -25.97 48.60 11.21
CA ARG A 151 -26.43 49.51 12.28
C ARG A 151 -25.68 50.84 12.27
N LYS A 152 -24.36 50.84 12.05
CA LYS A 152 -23.57 52.07 11.97
C LYS A 152 -23.98 52.93 10.77
N ILE A 153 -24.19 52.31 9.61
CA ILE A 153 -24.69 52.99 8.40
C ILE A 153 -26.07 53.60 8.67
N SER A 154 -27.00 52.83 9.25
CA SER A 154 -28.35 53.32 9.57
C SER A 154 -28.32 54.50 10.55
N ASN A 155 -27.48 54.43 11.59
CA ASN A 155 -27.33 55.54 12.54
C ASN A 155 -26.75 56.79 11.87
N ALA A 156 -25.70 56.65 11.04
CA ALA A 156 -25.11 57.77 10.32
C ALA A 156 -26.09 58.38 9.30
N TYR A 157 -26.91 57.55 8.64
CA TYR A 157 -27.96 58.02 7.73
C TYR A 157 -29.05 58.80 8.46
N ARG A 158 -29.51 58.30 9.61
CA ARG A 158 -30.48 59.02 10.45
C ARG A 158 -29.97 60.37 10.91
N THR A 159 -28.70 60.47 11.30
CA THR A 159 -28.07 61.76 11.63
C THR A 159 -28.08 62.68 10.42
N LEU A 160 -27.68 62.20 9.23
CA LEU A 160 -27.72 62.99 7.99
C LEU A 160 -29.12 63.57 7.72
N LEU A 161 -30.18 62.78 7.92
CA LEU A 161 -31.55 63.21 7.66
C LEU A 161 -32.15 64.10 8.77
N SER A 162 -31.66 64.02 10.00
CA SER A 162 -32.32 64.66 11.16
C SER A 162 -31.61 65.90 11.69
N ASP A 163 -30.32 66.06 11.41
CA ASP A 163 -29.50 67.08 12.03
C ASP A 163 -29.75 68.46 11.41
N ASP A 164 -29.81 69.48 12.26
CA ASP A 164 -30.05 70.89 11.90
C ASP A 164 -31.24 71.14 10.95
N LEU A 165 -32.30 70.33 11.02
CA LEU A 165 -33.53 70.60 10.25
C LEU A 165 -34.11 71.97 10.63
N ALA A 166 -34.43 72.78 9.63
CA ALA A 166 -34.96 74.12 9.82
C ALA A 166 -36.03 74.43 8.78
N ALA A 167 -37.07 75.14 9.21
CA ALA A 167 -38.08 75.70 8.31
C ALA A 167 -37.52 76.96 7.61
N ARG A 168 -37.67 77.04 6.30
CA ARG A 168 -37.27 78.20 5.49
C ARG A 168 -38.39 78.62 4.54
N SER A 169 -38.57 79.92 4.37
CA SER A 169 -39.51 80.45 3.37
C SER A 169 -38.79 80.66 2.05
N GLU A 170 -39.49 80.39 0.95
CA GLU A 170 -39.07 80.75 -0.41
C GLU A 170 -39.55 82.15 -0.80
N ASP A 171 -40.47 82.75 -0.03
CA ASP A 171 -40.93 84.11 -0.23
C ASP A 171 -39.93 85.10 0.41
N PRO A 172 -39.25 85.95 -0.38
CA PRO A 172 -38.32 86.95 0.16
C PRO A 172 -39.00 88.06 0.98
N SER A 173 -40.34 88.15 0.93
CA SER A 173 -41.14 89.13 1.68
C SER A 173 -41.69 88.56 2.98
N GLU A 174 -41.44 87.28 3.29
CA GLU A 174 -41.88 86.65 4.53
C GLU A 174 -41.19 87.32 5.74
N ASP A 175 -42.00 87.81 6.67
CA ASP A 175 -41.57 88.53 7.87
C ASP A 175 -41.88 87.78 9.18
N ALA A 176 -42.66 86.69 9.13
CA ALA A 176 -42.89 85.85 10.30
C ALA A 176 -41.63 85.07 10.70
N THR A 177 -41.45 84.82 12.00
CA THR A 177 -40.35 83.98 12.49
C THR A 177 -40.54 82.53 12.03
N PRO A 178 -39.54 81.84 11.45
CA PRO A 178 -39.70 80.45 11.04
C PRO A 178 -40.14 79.55 12.21
N PRO A 179 -41.08 78.61 12.01
CA PRO A 179 -41.45 77.67 13.05
C PRO A 179 -40.25 76.78 13.42
N THR A 180 -40.08 76.51 14.71
CA THR A 180 -39.00 75.68 15.22
C THR A 180 -39.29 74.21 14.90
N VAL A 181 -38.33 73.56 14.23
CA VAL A 181 -38.36 72.12 13.94
C VAL A 181 -37.56 71.40 15.02
N SER A 182 -38.12 70.32 15.56
CA SER A 182 -37.45 69.49 16.58
C SER A 182 -37.79 68.02 16.40
N GLY A 183 -37.10 67.14 17.13
CA GLY A 183 -37.28 65.69 17.05
C GLY A 183 -36.19 65.00 16.23
N THR A 184 -36.42 63.73 15.91
CA THR A 184 -35.53 62.93 15.05
C THR A 184 -36.35 62.43 13.88
N TYR A 185 -35.81 62.47 12.67
CA TYR A 185 -36.50 61.94 11.51
C TYR A 185 -36.24 60.43 11.40
N HIS A 186 -37.31 59.64 11.50
CA HIS A 186 -37.23 58.17 11.56
C HIS A 186 -37.55 57.49 10.22
N CYS A 187 -38.00 58.27 9.23
CA CYS A 187 -38.32 57.77 7.90
C CYS A 187 -37.05 57.70 7.04
N ASP A 188 -36.97 56.73 6.13
CA ASP A 188 -35.78 56.52 5.28
C ASP A 188 -35.99 57.14 3.87
N GLN A 189 -36.65 58.31 3.81
CA GLN A 189 -36.99 59.01 2.56
C GLN A 189 -36.42 60.42 2.58
N GLU A 190 -35.71 60.79 1.52
CA GLU A 190 -35.23 62.16 1.28
C GLU A 190 -36.28 62.96 0.50
N GLY A 191 -36.37 64.26 0.77
CA GLY A 191 -37.30 65.16 0.12
C GLY A 191 -37.55 66.38 0.98
N SER A 192 -38.71 67.01 0.80
CA SER A 192 -39.05 68.22 1.54
C SER A 192 -40.48 68.14 2.08
N TYR A 193 -40.70 68.76 3.23
CA TYR A 193 -42.03 69.09 3.72
C TYR A 193 -42.39 70.51 3.31
N THR A 194 -43.58 70.72 2.80
CA THR A 194 -44.15 72.05 2.57
C THR A 194 -45.30 72.27 3.54
N ILE A 195 -45.21 73.34 4.32
CA ILE A 195 -46.16 73.73 5.37
C ILE A 195 -46.80 75.04 4.92
N THR A 196 -48.07 75.00 4.54
CA THR A 196 -48.83 76.20 4.16
C THR A 196 -49.81 76.57 5.27
N VAL A 197 -49.63 77.74 5.87
CA VAL A 197 -50.37 78.19 7.06
C VAL A 197 -51.54 79.09 6.66
N TYR A 198 -52.69 78.88 7.28
CA TYR A 198 -53.91 79.66 7.08
C TYR A 198 -54.63 79.96 8.41
N SER A 199 -55.39 81.05 8.46
CA SER A 199 -56.15 81.44 9.65
C SER A 199 -57.27 80.44 9.94
N SER A 200 -57.44 80.07 11.21
CA SER A 200 -58.43 79.08 11.65
C SER A 200 -58.96 79.39 13.05
N ALA A 201 -59.91 78.60 13.54
CA ALA A 201 -60.45 78.70 14.90
C ALA A 201 -59.63 77.92 15.96
N ALA A 202 -58.40 77.47 15.63
CA ALA A 202 -57.49 76.87 16.60
C ALA A 202 -57.05 77.88 17.67
N ASP A 203 -56.58 77.41 18.83
CA ASP A 203 -56.18 78.27 19.95
C ASP A 203 -55.06 79.25 19.59
N SER A 204 -54.14 78.86 18.72
CA SER A 204 -53.10 79.73 18.16
C SER A 204 -53.60 80.72 17.10
N GLY A 205 -54.84 80.56 16.62
CA GLY A 205 -55.41 81.30 15.49
C GLY A 205 -55.03 80.74 14.11
N TYR A 206 -54.20 79.69 14.02
CA TYR A 206 -53.67 79.18 12.76
C TYR A 206 -53.76 77.64 12.64
N SER A 207 -53.97 77.17 11.41
CA SER A 207 -53.83 75.76 11.01
C SER A 207 -52.95 75.70 9.78
N TYR A 208 -52.39 74.53 9.48
CA TYR A 208 -51.54 74.35 8.31
C TYR A 208 -51.84 73.07 7.56
N THR A 209 -51.61 73.10 6.25
CA THR A 209 -51.56 71.90 5.41
C THR A 209 -50.12 71.47 5.24
N LEU A 210 -49.86 70.18 5.42
CA LEU A 210 -48.59 69.53 5.14
C LEU A 210 -48.67 68.84 3.78
N SER A 211 -47.63 68.96 2.96
CA SER A 211 -47.45 68.23 1.70
C SER A 211 -45.97 67.91 1.46
N GLY A 212 -45.67 67.08 0.45
CA GLY A 212 -44.32 66.60 0.16
C GLY A 212 -44.08 65.19 0.69
N LEU A 213 -43.16 65.03 1.65
CA LEU A 213 -42.81 63.73 2.26
C LEU A 213 -43.99 63.06 2.98
N GLU A 214 -44.83 63.84 3.64
CA GLU A 214 -46.12 63.39 4.17
C GLU A 214 -47.19 64.42 3.81
N SER A 215 -48.45 64.04 3.98
CA SER A 215 -49.57 64.96 3.73
C SER A 215 -50.59 64.93 4.86
N GLY A 216 -51.25 66.07 5.09
CA GLY A 216 -52.28 66.17 6.12
C GLY A 216 -52.66 67.61 6.46
N THR A 217 -53.57 67.74 7.43
CA THR A 217 -53.98 69.04 7.97
C THR A 217 -53.87 69.00 9.47
N TYR A 218 -53.24 70.02 10.05
CA TYR A 218 -52.87 70.08 11.45
C TYR A 218 -53.15 71.47 12.00
N THR A 219 -53.32 71.57 13.31
CA THR A 219 -53.43 72.86 14.01
C THR A 219 -52.05 73.36 14.39
N ALA A 220 -51.76 74.64 14.14
CA ALA A 220 -50.51 75.24 14.59
C ALA A 220 -50.54 75.40 16.12
N SER A 221 -49.45 75.09 16.80
CA SER A 221 -49.30 75.28 18.25
C SER A 221 -48.19 76.28 18.51
N THR A 222 -48.42 77.21 19.45
CA THR A 222 -47.43 78.20 19.92
C THR A 222 -46.95 77.90 21.35
N ASP A 223 -47.58 76.94 22.02
CA ASP A 223 -47.32 76.66 23.44
C ASP A 223 -46.40 75.46 23.64
N GLN A 224 -46.58 74.41 22.84
CA GLN A 224 -45.80 73.17 22.91
C GLN A 224 -45.57 72.55 21.52
N PRO A 225 -44.42 71.89 21.29
CA PRO A 225 -44.15 71.21 20.02
C PRO A 225 -45.21 70.15 19.70
N THR A 226 -45.80 70.22 18.51
CA THR A 226 -46.79 69.25 18.02
C THR A 226 -46.20 68.36 16.93
N PRO A 227 -46.58 67.07 16.82
CA PRO A 227 -46.07 66.18 15.79
C PRO A 227 -46.28 66.73 14.36
N LEU A 228 -45.22 66.71 13.57
CA LEU A 228 -45.22 66.97 12.14
C LEU A 228 -45.29 65.62 11.42
N GLY A 229 -46.52 65.17 11.13
CA GLY A 229 -46.75 63.86 10.52
C GLY A 229 -46.43 62.69 11.46
N THR A 230 -45.93 61.61 10.89
CA THR A 230 -45.66 60.33 11.56
C THR A 230 -44.18 59.98 11.61
N CYS A 231 -43.34 60.70 10.85
CA CYS A 231 -41.88 60.50 10.81
C CYS A 231 -41.14 61.03 12.06
N GLY A 232 -41.88 61.49 13.08
CA GLY A 232 -41.39 61.83 14.43
C GLY A 232 -40.65 63.16 14.57
N LEU A 233 -40.85 64.04 13.59
CA LEU A 233 -40.55 65.46 13.72
C LEU A 233 -41.67 66.19 14.46
N TYR A 234 -41.36 67.34 15.03
CA TYR A 234 -42.28 68.20 15.75
C TYR A 234 -42.08 69.65 15.32
N LEU A 235 -43.17 70.42 15.36
CA LEU A 235 -43.22 71.81 14.94
C LEU A 235 -43.77 72.68 16.08
N LEU A 236 -43.14 73.83 16.32
CA LEU A 236 -43.59 74.85 17.26
C LEU A 236 -43.54 76.22 16.59
N PHE A 237 -44.66 76.92 16.55
CA PHE A 237 -44.75 78.27 16.02
C PHE A 237 -44.41 79.31 17.09
N ASP A 238 -43.90 80.46 16.70
CA ASP A 238 -43.59 81.56 17.62
C ASP A 238 -44.86 82.35 17.97
N ALA A 239 -45.16 82.49 19.27
CA ALA A 239 -46.36 83.18 19.74
C ALA A 239 -46.38 84.69 19.39
N GLY A 240 -45.23 85.29 19.07
CA GLY A 240 -45.08 86.70 18.72
C GLY A 240 -45.20 87.00 17.23
N SER A 241 -45.30 85.99 16.36
CA SER A 241 -45.24 86.13 14.91
C SER A 241 -46.60 85.94 14.22
N GLU A 242 -46.85 86.67 13.13
CA GLU A 242 -48.10 86.60 12.38
C GLU A 242 -47.97 85.72 11.13
N TYR A 243 -48.44 84.48 11.21
CA TYR A 243 -48.30 83.48 10.14
C TYR A 243 -49.38 83.54 9.04
N ARG A 244 -50.03 84.69 8.81
CA ARG A 244 -51.13 84.78 7.85
C ARG A 244 -50.60 84.60 6.42
N ARG A 245 -50.93 83.47 5.79
CA ARG A 245 -50.51 83.10 4.43
C ARG A 245 -49.01 82.81 4.30
N SER A 246 -48.34 82.42 5.40
CA SER A 246 -46.94 81.99 5.33
C SER A 246 -46.79 80.59 4.75
N SER A 247 -45.69 80.32 4.05
CA SER A 247 -45.35 79.00 3.53
C SER A 247 -43.91 78.63 3.89
N TRP A 248 -43.72 77.48 4.51
CA TRP A 248 -42.43 77.02 5.00
C TRP A 248 -42.04 75.69 4.36
N THR A 249 -40.77 75.58 3.96
CA THR A 249 -40.18 74.34 3.45
C THR A 249 -39.17 73.80 4.46
N ILE A 250 -39.20 72.50 4.74
CA ILE A 250 -38.18 71.80 5.53
C ILE A 250 -37.56 70.74 4.63
N ASP A 251 -36.28 70.87 4.31
CA ASP A 251 -35.55 69.91 3.49
C ASP A 251 -34.94 68.81 4.35
N VAL A 252 -35.11 67.55 3.94
CA VAL A 252 -34.60 66.35 4.62
C VAL A 252 -33.77 65.55 3.60
N PRO A 253 -32.42 65.53 3.71
CA PRO A 253 -31.60 66.25 4.69
C PRO A 253 -31.59 67.77 4.44
N ASN A 254 -31.27 68.56 5.48
CA ASN A 254 -31.12 70.01 5.31
C ASN A 254 -29.83 70.35 4.58
N THR A 255 -29.90 70.42 3.24
CA THR A 255 -28.73 70.71 2.39
C THR A 255 -28.15 72.12 2.56
N ALA A 256 -28.88 73.04 3.20
CA ALA A 256 -28.42 74.40 3.48
C ALA A 256 -27.68 74.53 4.82
N ALA A 257 -27.76 73.53 5.70
CA ALA A 257 -27.07 73.54 6.99
C ALA A 257 -25.55 73.39 6.83
N THR A 258 -24.78 74.02 7.72
CA THR A 258 -23.31 73.88 7.74
C THR A 258 -22.87 72.46 8.12
N SER A 259 -23.67 71.73 8.90
CA SER A 259 -23.46 70.34 9.31
C SER A 259 -23.67 69.33 8.18
N TYR A 260 -24.45 69.66 7.14
CA TYR A 260 -24.81 68.73 6.05
C TYR A 260 -23.60 68.05 5.42
N THR A 261 -22.58 68.82 5.04
CA THR A 261 -21.37 68.27 4.41
C THR A 261 -20.65 67.33 5.35
N SER A 262 -20.58 67.67 6.65
CA SER A 262 -19.93 66.81 7.65
C SER A 262 -20.71 65.51 7.89
N ASN A 263 -22.04 65.57 7.98
CA ASN A 263 -22.89 64.40 8.17
C ASN A 263 -22.90 63.49 6.93
N LYS A 264 -22.90 64.08 5.73
CA LYS A 264 -22.81 63.34 4.47
C LYS A 264 -21.48 62.59 4.38
N ASN A 265 -20.38 63.25 4.71
CA ASN A 265 -19.06 62.62 4.76
C ASN A 265 -19.01 61.49 5.81
N ALA A 266 -19.65 61.67 6.96
CA ALA A 266 -19.73 60.63 8.00
C ALA A 266 -20.52 59.40 7.53
N TYR A 267 -21.63 59.60 6.81
CA TYR A 267 -22.42 58.52 6.21
C TYR A 267 -21.65 57.75 5.13
N GLU A 268 -20.99 58.45 4.21
CA GLU A 268 -20.16 57.81 3.18
C GLU A 268 -18.98 57.06 3.81
N LEU A 269 -18.31 57.65 4.80
CA LEU A 269 -17.24 56.98 5.54
C LEU A 269 -17.74 55.71 6.26
N ALA A 270 -18.96 55.71 6.79
CA ALA A 270 -19.55 54.50 7.39
C ALA A 270 -19.76 53.39 6.35
N LYS A 271 -20.19 53.73 5.13
CA LYS A 271 -20.34 52.76 4.02
C LYS A 271 -18.99 52.20 3.55
N ASP A 272 -17.98 53.06 3.45
CA ASP A 272 -16.63 52.65 3.06
C ASP A 272 -15.99 51.73 4.11
N ASN A 273 -16.11 52.11 5.39
CA ASN A 273 -15.64 51.27 6.50
C ASN A 273 -16.35 49.93 6.55
N ALA A 274 -17.67 49.91 6.33
CA ALA A 274 -18.45 48.67 6.26
C ALA A 274 -17.95 47.76 5.14
N THR A 275 -17.75 48.32 3.94
CA THR A 275 -17.24 47.58 2.78
C THR A 275 -15.87 46.97 3.07
N ALA A 276 -14.96 47.75 3.66
CA ALA A 276 -13.64 47.27 4.05
C ALA A 276 -13.71 46.17 5.10
N ALA A 277 -14.50 46.36 6.17
CA ALA A 277 -14.64 45.41 7.26
C ALA A 277 -15.26 44.08 6.80
N ILE A 278 -16.32 44.14 5.98
CA ILE A 278 -16.96 42.96 5.40
C ILE A 278 -15.97 42.20 4.51
N LYS A 279 -15.24 42.91 3.64
CA LYS A 279 -14.21 42.30 2.78
C LYS A 279 -13.13 41.59 3.60
N THR A 280 -12.64 42.21 4.68
CA THR A 280 -11.66 41.58 5.57
C THR A 280 -12.22 40.33 6.25
N ALA A 281 -13.48 40.36 6.72
CA ALA A 281 -14.13 39.21 7.32
C ALA A 281 -14.35 38.06 6.31
N GLU A 282 -14.73 38.38 5.06
CA GLU A 282 -14.88 37.40 3.97
C GLU A 282 -13.54 36.74 3.61
N GLN A 283 -12.45 37.52 3.56
CA GLN A 283 -11.10 36.99 3.36
C GLN A 283 -10.67 36.05 4.50
N ALA A 284 -10.98 36.40 5.74
CA ALA A 284 -10.66 35.56 6.89
C ALA A 284 -11.45 34.23 6.87
N LEU A 285 -12.72 34.26 6.45
CA LEU A 285 -13.52 33.05 6.24
C LEU A 285 -12.98 32.20 5.09
N ALA A 286 -12.62 32.81 3.96
CA ALA A 286 -12.06 32.10 2.82
C ALA A 286 -10.74 31.40 3.19
N LEU A 287 -9.87 32.07 3.94
CA LEU A 287 -8.63 31.47 4.45
C LEU A 287 -8.92 30.27 5.38
N ALA A 288 -9.83 30.42 6.34
CA ALA A 288 -10.20 29.31 7.24
C ALA A 288 -10.75 28.09 6.48
N ARG A 289 -11.56 28.31 5.43
CA ARG A 289 -12.06 27.22 4.56
C ARG A 289 -10.95 26.55 3.75
N ALA A 290 -10.00 27.33 3.24
CA ALA A 290 -8.84 26.80 2.53
C ALA A 290 -7.94 25.97 3.46
N ASP A 291 -7.68 26.47 4.67
CA ASP A 291 -6.91 25.75 5.70
C ASP A 291 -7.60 24.45 6.12
N ALA A 292 -8.91 24.49 6.37
CA ALA A 292 -9.69 23.29 6.67
C ALA A 292 -9.63 22.27 5.51
N THR A 293 -9.69 22.72 4.26
CA THR A 293 -9.58 21.85 3.08
C THR A 293 -8.19 21.22 2.99
N ASN A 294 -7.14 22.01 3.17
CA ASN A 294 -5.75 21.53 3.10
C ASN A 294 -5.41 20.57 4.24
N GLN A 295 -5.87 20.86 5.46
CA GLN A 295 -5.64 20.00 6.61
C GLN A 295 -6.46 18.71 6.52
N ASN A 296 -7.68 18.76 5.96
CA ASN A 296 -8.55 17.60 5.77
C ASN A 296 -8.35 16.85 4.45
N ALA A 297 -7.41 17.29 3.62
CA ALA A 297 -7.10 16.62 2.37
C ALA A 297 -6.51 15.23 2.65
N PRO A 298 -6.90 14.21 1.86
CA PRO A 298 -6.23 12.91 1.94
C PRO A 298 -4.75 13.06 1.59
N ALA A 299 -3.92 12.13 2.11
CA ALA A 299 -2.50 12.12 1.77
C ALA A 299 -2.30 12.08 0.26
N ARG A 300 -1.35 12.89 -0.22
CA ARG A 300 -1.03 13.02 -1.65
C ARG A 300 -0.51 11.68 -2.18
N SER A 301 -0.83 11.37 -3.43
CA SER A 301 -0.35 10.15 -4.10
C SER A 301 1.16 10.00 -4.05
N GLU A 302 1.89 11.11 -4.11
CA GLU A 302 3.34 11.19 -4.13
C GLU A 302 3.94 10.78 -2.79
N ASP A 303 3.29 11.16 -1.68
CA ASP A 303 3.73 10.81 -0.33
C ASP A 303 3.46 9.34 -0.03
N ILE A 304 2.30 8.83 -0.46
CA ILE A 304 1.98 7.39 -0.39
C ILE A 304 3.01 6.58 -1.21
N ARG A 305 3.33 7.00 -2.44
CA ARG A 305 4.32 6.31 -3.29
C ARG A 305 5.72 6.26 -2.66
N LYS A 306 6.14 7.32 -1.96
CA LYS A 306 7.44 7.33 -1.25
C LYS A 306 7.46 6.31 -0.11
N VAL A 307 6.39 6.23 0.68
CA VAL A 307 6.31 5.27 1.78
C VAL A 307 6.13 3.84 1.28
N ASP A 308 5.35 3.63 0.22
CA ASP A 308 5.24 2.32 -0.43
C ASP A 308 6.60 1.83 -0.95
N ALA A 309 7.42 2.72 -1.52
CA ALA A 309 8.79 2.40 -1.91
C ALA A 309 9.68 2.04 -0.69
N ALA A 310 9.51 2.73 0.44
CA ALA A 310 10.21 2.40 1.68
C ALA A 310 9.78 1.04 2.25
N ILE A 311 8.48 0.70 2.18
CA ILE A 311 7.97 -0.63 2.53
C ILE A 311 8.59 -1.70 1.62
N ALA A 312 8.61 -1.48 0.31
CA ALA A 312 9.20 -2.42 -0.65
C ALA A 312 10.70 -2.65 -0.34
N GLN A 313 11.44 -1.58 -0.03
CA GLN A 313 12.84 -1.68 0.37
C GLN A 313 13.02 -2.44 1.69
N ALA A 314 12.19 -2.16 2.69
CA ALA A 314 12.26 -2.84 4.00
C ALA A 314 11.92 -4.34 3.88
N ARG A 315 10.91 -4.69 3.06
CA ARG A 315 10.58 -6.09 2.74
C ARG A 315 11.72 -6.80 2.05
N ALA A 316 12.30 -6.21 1.00
CA ALA A 316 13.44 -6.80 0.30
C ALA A 316 14.65 -7.02 1.22
N ARG A 317 14.86 -6.11 2.18
CA ARG A 317 15.91 -6.27 3.21
C ARG A 317 15.62 -7.47 4.13
N LEU A 318 14.39 -7.63 4.57
CA LEU A 318 13.96 -8.75 5.42
C LEU A 318 14.10 -10.08 4.67
N GLU A 319 13.59 -10.15 3.43
CA GLU A 319 13.68 -11.33 2.56
C GLU A 319 15.12 -11.77 2.33
N ARG A 320 16.04 -10.82 2.12
CA ARG A 320 17.47 -11.13 1.99
C ARG A 320 18.05 -11.74 3.26
N ILE A 321 17.67 -11.26 4.44
CA ILE A 321 18.14 -11.82 5.72
C ILE A 321 17.52 -13.20 5.96
N ASP A 322 16.23 -13.38 5.62
CA ASP A 322 15.56 -14.68 5.72
C ASP A 322 16.22 -15.72 4.79
N ALA A 323 16.62 -15.32 3.57
CA ALA A 323 17.41 -16.17 2.68
C ALA A 323 18.77 -16.54 3.30
N SER A 324 19.49 -15.56 3.86
CA SER A 324 20.76 -15.83 4.56
C SER A 324 20.60 -16.70 5.80
N LEU A 325 19.46 -16.66 6.49
CA LEU A 325 19.16 -17.56 7.61
C LEU A 325 18.91 -18.99 7.13
N SER A 326 18.24 -19.16 5.98
CA SER A 326 18.05 -20.48 5.37
C SER A 326 19.39 -21.13 5.02
N ASP A 327 20.36 -20.34 4.58
CA ASP A 327 21.72 -20.78 4.27
C ASP A 327 22.49 -21.30 5.50
N LEU A 328 22.05 -20.99 6.73
CA LEU A 328 22.69 -21.43 7.98
C LEU A 328 22.14 -22.74 8.56
N SER A 329 21.14 -23.35 7.93
CA SER A 329 20.62 -24.66 8.30
C SER A 329 20.81 -25.65 7.16
N LEU A 330 21.64 -26.66 7.36
CA LEU A 330 21.81 -27.75 6.40
C LEU A 330 20.67 -28.75 6.58
N THR A 331 19.85 -28.92 5.55
CA THR A 331 18.69 -29.83 5.56
C THR A 331 18.88 -31.01 4.62
N ALA A 332 18.20 -32.13 4.89
CA ALA A 332 18.21 -33.29 4.02
C ALA A 332 17.36 -33.05 2.76
N PRO A 333 17.89 -33.26 1.53
CA PRO A 333 17.12 -33.07 0.29
C PRO A 333 16.15 -34.22 -0.03
N PHE A 334 16.35 -35.39 0.56
CA PHE A 334 15.51 -36.59 0.38
C PHE A 334 15.63 -37.51 1.62
N ASP A 335 14.76 -38.52 1.70
CA ASP A 335 14.79 -39.51 2.79
C ASP A 335 15.99 -40.48 2.62
N GLY A 336 16.77 -40.71 3.68
CA GLY A 336 17.93 -41.61 3.63
C GLY A 336 18.70 -41.75 4.93
N THR A 337 19.84 -42.45 4.86
CA THR A 337 20.74 -42.67 6.01
C THR A 337 22.04 -41.87 5.87
N ILE A 338 22.49 -41.29 6.99
CA ILE A 338 23.75 -40.53 7.08
C ILE A 338 24.93 -41.50 7.11
N THR A 339 25.75 -41.52 6.05
CA THR A 339 26.91 -42.43 5.94
C THR A 339 28.19 -41.82 6.49
N GLU A 340 28.34 -40.50 6.37
CA GLU A 340 29.50 -39.74 6.84
C GLU A 340 29.04 -38.40 7.42
N LEU A 341 29.67 -38.03 8.54
CA LEU A 341 29.41 -36.79 9.27
C LEU A 341 30.74 -36.34 9.90
N ASP A 342 31.36 -35.34 9.29
CA ASP A 342 32.70 -34.87 9.66
C ASP A 342 32.61 -33.45 10.24
N ILE A 343 31.88 -33.29 11.35
CA ILE A 343 31.75 -32.00 12.03
C ILE A 343 31.32 -32.14 13.50
N LEU A 344 31.89 -31.30 14.38
CA LEU A 344 31.51 -31.20 15.79
C LEU A 344 30.96 -29.80 16.15
N PRO A 345 30.11 -29.68 17.20
CA PRO A 345 29.71 -28.38 17.72
C PRO A 345 30.91 -27.51 18.10
N GLY A 346 30.91 -26.25 17.68
CA GLY A 346 32.00 -25.29 17.90
C GLY A 346 33.08 -25.27 16.80
N GLU A 347 33.05 -26.21 15.85
CA GLU A 347 33.95 -26.18 14.69
C GLU A 347 33.47 -25.20 13.62
N THR A 348 34.40 -24.72 12.79
CA THR A 348 34.09 -23.81 11.68
C THR A 348 33.94 -24.62 10.39
N VAL A 349 32.78 -24.50 9.75
CA VAL A 349 32.53 -25.09 8.43
C VAL A 349 32.99 -24.15 7.32
N THR A 350 33.40 -24.75 6.22
CA THR A 350 33.65 -24.07 4.94
C THR A 350 32.63 -24.57 3.91
N THR A 351 32.80 -24.23 2.64
CA THR A 351 31.95 -24.71 1.54
C THR A 351 32.23 -26.17 1.14
N ALA A 352 33.08 -26.88 1.89
CA ALA A 352 33.32 -28.30 1.69
C ALA A 352 32.13 -29.16 2.20
N PRO A 353 31.86 -30.31 1.56
CA PRO A 353 30.84 -31.24 2.05
C PRO A 353 31.20 -31.80 3.43
N ILE A 354 30.22 -31.77 4.34
CA ILE A 354 30.37 -32.23 5.73
C ILE A 354 29.45 -33.40 6.08
N VAL A 355 28.43 -33.65 5.24
CA VAL A 355 27.48 -34.76 5.41
C VAL A 355 27.33 -35.51 4.08
N THR A 356 27.43 -36.83 4.12
CA THR A 356 27.06 -37.70 2.99
C THR A 356 25.77 -38.43 3.32
N LEU A 357 24.74 -38.24 2.49
CA LEU A 357 23.43 -38.88 2.61
C LEU A 357 23.22 -39.87 1.47
N LEU A 358 22.79 -41.09 1.80
CA LEU A 358 22.47 -42.15 0.85
C LEU A 358 21.01 -42.57 1.00
N THR A 359 20.34 -42.86 -0.11
CA THR A 359 18.99 -43.46 -0.06
C THR A 359 19.05 -44.94 0.30
N ASP A 360 18.12 -45.42 1.13
CA ASP A 360 18.07 -46.81 1.59
C ASP A 360 17.18 -47.72 0.71
N SER A 361 16.32 -47.13 -0.12
CA SER A 361 15.22 -47.85 -0.77
C SER A 361 15.45 -48.21 -2.24
N ALA A 362 16.52 -47.71 -2.87
CA ALA A 362 16.79 -48.00 -4.27
C ALA A 362 18.30 -48.09 -4.53
N PHE A 363 18.74 -49.26 -5.00
CA PHE A 363 20.09 -49.50 -5.48
C PHE A 363 20.01 -49.87 -6.97
N GLU A 364 20.94 -49.37 -7.75
CA GLU A 364 21.16 -49.81 -9.13
C GLU A 364 22.45 -50.64 -9.22
N VAL A 365 22.48 -51.59 -10.15
CA VAL A 365 23.67 -52.40 -10.39
C VAL A 365 24.33 -51.91 -11.67
N VAL A 366 25.49 -51.29 -11.54
CA VAL A 366 26.26 -50.80 -12.68
C VAL A 366 27.24 -51.90 -13.09
N ALA A 367 26.90 -52.61 -14.18
CA ALA A 367 27.76 -53.62 -14.78
C ALA A 367 28.38 -53.10 -16.07
N ARG A 368 29.71 -53.22 -16.19
CA ARG A 368 30.43 -52.85 -17.42
C ARG A 368 30.38 -54.04 -18.37
N ILE A 369 29.66 -53.87 -19.46
CA ILE A 369 29.48 -54.90 -20.48
C ILE A 369 30.58 -54.73 -21.54
N PRO A 370 31.38 -55.77 -21.83
CA PRO A 370 32.33 -55.74 -22.92
C PRO A 370 31.66 -55.42 -24.27
N GLU A 371 32.35 -54.65 -25.12
CA GLU A 371 31.82 -54.19 -26.42
C GLU A 371 31.41 -55.34 -27.36
N ILE A 372 32.08 -56.49 -27.28
CA ILE A 372 31.75 -57.68 -28.10
C ILE A 372 30.41 -58.33 -27.72
N ASP A 373 29.90 -58.05 -26.52
CA ASP A 373 28.67 -58.64 -25.99
C ASP A 373 27.50 -57.65 -25.94
N ILE A 374 27.73 -56.35 -26.13
CA ILE A 374 26.68 -55.32 -26.07
C ILE A 374 25.57 -55.54 -27.11
N GLY A 375 25.93 -56.02 -28.31
CA GLY A 375 24.99 -56.31 -29.39
C GLY A 375 24.05 -57.50 -29.11
N LYS A 376 24.28 -58.24 -28.01
CA LYS A 376 23.49 -59.41 -27.61
C LYS A 376 22.47 -59.09 -26.50
N ILE A 377 22.35 -57.83 -26.08
CA ILE A 377 21.57 -57.41 -24.91
C ILE A 377 20.55 -56.33 -25.32
N ALA A 378 19.34 -56.40 -24.75
CA ALA A 378 18.26 -55.44 -25.00
C ALA A 378 17.65 -54.88 -23.70
N VAL A 379 17.12 -53.65 -23.76
CA VAL A 379 16.44 -53.01 -22.62
C VAL A 379 15.19 -53.82 -22.24
N GLY A 380 14.99 -54.07 -20.94
CA GLY A 380 13.86 -54.86 -20.42
C GLY A 380 14.08 -56.38 -20.40
N GLN A 381 15.28 -56.85 -20.76
CA GLN A 381 15.65 -58.26 -20.63
C GLN A 381 15.69 -58.68 -19.16
N LYS A 382 15.14 -59.87 -18.87
CA LYS A 382 15.19 -60.45 -17.53
C LYS A 382 16.62 -60.88 -17.21
N THR A 383 17.11 -60.45 -16.06
CA THR A 383 18.48 -60.71 -15.59
C THR A 383 18.44 -61.38 -14.23
N GLU A 384 19.31 -62.36 -14.01
CA GLU A 384 19.53 -62.97 -12.70
C GLU A 384 20.75 -62.30 -12.06
N LEU A 385 20.57 -61.81 -10.84
CA LEU A 385 21.62 -61.17 -10.06
C LEU A 385 22.09 -62.13 -8.96
N LEU A 386 23.40 -62.37 -8.92
CA LEU A 386 24.03 -63.13 -7.85
C LEU A 386 24.88 -62.17 -7.00
N LEU A 387 24.44 -61.88 -5.77
CA LEU A 387 25.21 -61.05 -4.85
C LEU A 387 26.39 -61.83 -4.27
N MET A 388 27.59 -61.32 -4.46
CA MET A 388 28.80 -61.82 -3.79
C MET A 388 29.10 -60.97 -2.56
N LEU A 389 28.79 -61.49 -1.37
CA LEU A 389 29.14 -60.85 -0.10
C LEU A 389 30.62 -61.09 0.23
N LYS A 390 31.44 -60.04 0.12
CA LYS A 390 32.83 -60.09 0.58
C LYS A 390 32.85 -59.75 2.08
N MET A 391 33.02 -60.77 2.94
CA MET A 391 33.29 -60.53 4.36
C MET A 391 34.66 -59.88 4.52
N MET A 392 34.69 -58.57 4.77
CA MET A 392 35.87 -57.91 5.33
C MET A 392 35.96 -58.30 6.80
N ARG A 393 37.01 -59.05 7.16
CA ARG A 393 37.42 -59.17 8.56
C ARG A 393 38.04 -57.83 8.95
N TYR A 394 37.37 -57.12 9.85
CA TYR A 394 37.91 -55.93 10.52
C TYR A 394 39.06 -56.30 11.46
#